data_AF-A0A947A6Q7-F1
#
_entry.id   AF-A0A947A6Q7-F1
#
_cell.length_a   1.000
_cell.length_b   1.000
_cell.length_c   1.000
_cell.angle_alpha   90.00
_cell.angle_beta   90.00
_cell.angle_gamma   90.00
#
_symmetry.space_group_name_H-M   'P 1'
#
loop_
_entity.id
_entity.type
_entity.pdbx_description
1 polymer ?
#
loop_
_entity_poly.entity_id
_entity_poly.type
_entity_poly.pdbx_seq_one_letter_code
_entity_poly.pdbx_strand_id
1 'polypeptide(L)' 'ELQLALKEKLYVLLLEEFPEYLNLMYIIDVPEKAFQQIEVTDVVEVAEQVTFLILRREWQKVWLKSNYRP' A
#
# COMPACT_ATOMS: atom_id res chain seq x y z
N GLU A 1 3.68 4.46 15.02
CA GLU A 1 4.23 5.63 14.29
C GLU A 1 4.36 5.38 12.79
N LEU A 2 5.11 4.36 12.34
CA LEU A 2 5.32 4.09 10.90
C LEU A 2 4.02 3.88 10.09
N GLN A 3 3.07 3.11 10.61
CA GLN A 3 1.79 2.86 9.93
C GLN A 3 0.99 4.15 9.71
N LEU A 4 0.96 5.03 10.71
CA LEU A 4 0.23 6.30 10.62
C LEU A 4 0.87 7.23 9.58
N ALA A 5 2.19 7.39 9.63
CA ALA A 5 2.93 8.19 8.66
C ALA A 5 2.80 7.66 7.22
N LEU A 6 2.78 6.34 7.05
CA LEU A 6 2.54 5.71 5.74
C LEU A 6 1.11 5.96 5.24
N LYS A 7 0.12 5.85 6.13
CA LYS A 7 -1.28 6.14 5.80
C LYS A 7 -1.47 7.60 5.35
N GLU A 8 -0.90 8.55 6.09
CA GLU A 8 -0.96 9.97 5.76
C GLU A 8 -0.32 10.27 4.39
N LYS A 9 0.85 9.70 4.10
CA LYS A 9 1.46 9.83 2.77
C LYS A 9 0.64 9.22 1.65
N LEU A 10 0.05 8.05 1.88
CA LEU A 10 -0.82 7.41 0.89
C LEU A 10 -2.09 8.20 0.64
N TYR A 11 -2.65 8.82 1.68
CA TYR A 11 -3.80 9.72 1.56
C TYR A 11 -3.49 10.92 0.66
N VAL A 12 -2.34 11.56 0.86
CA VAL A 12 -1.87 12.66 -0.01
C VAL A 12 -1.65 12.17 -1.44
N LEU A 13 -0.95 11.05 -1.64
CA LEU A 13 -0.73 10.48 -2.97
C LEU A 13 -2.06 10.14 -3.68
N LEU A 14 -3.06 9.62 -2.96
CA LEU A 14 -4.37 9.29 -3.54
C LEU A 14 -5.14 10.54 -4.00
N LEU A 15 -5.04 11.66 -3.27
CA LEU A 15 -5.80 12.87 -3.55
C LEU A 15 -5.09 13.87 -4.47
N GLU A 16 -3.78 14.04 -4.29
CA GLU A 16 -3.00 15.10 -4.92
C GLU A 16 -2.11 14.57 -6.06
N GLU A 17 -1.67 13.31 -6.00
CA GLU A 17 -0.64 12.73 -6.87
C GLU A 17 -0.97 11.28 -7.27
N PHE A 18 -2.15 11.07 -7.86
CA PHE A 18 -2.64 9.73 -8.21
C PHE A 18 -1.71 8.92 -9.15
N PRO A 19 -1.02 9.53 -10.14
CA PRO A 19 -0.02 8.80 -10.94
C PRO A 19 1.12 8.23 -10.10
N GLU A 20 1.59 8.96 -9.10
CA GLU A 20 2.64 8.56 -8.17
C GLU A 20 2.15 7.45 -7.24
N TYR A 21 0.88 7.50 -6.81
CA TYR A 21 0.22 6.39 -6.12
C TYR A 21 0.25 5.11 -6.96
N LEU A 22 -0.14 5.17 -8.24
CA LEU A 22 -0.11 4.01 -9.13
C LEU A 22 1.32 3.47 -9.28
N ASN A 23 2.29 4.35 -9.51
CA ASN A 23 3.70 3.97 -9.61
C ASN A 23 4.19 3.25 -8.35
N LEU A 24 3.81 3.74 -7.16
CA LEU A 24 4.09 3.07 -5.90
C LEU A 24 3.48 1.66 -5.88
N MET A 25 2.20 1.51 -6.24
CA MET A 25 1.50 0.21 -6.29
C MET A 25 2.20 -0.80 -7.20
N TYR A 26 2.69 -0.37 -8.36
CA TYR A 26 3.48 -1.23 -9.26
C TYR A 26 4.78 -1.72 -8.61
N ILE A 27 5.53 -0.84 -7.95
CA ILE A 27 6.82 -1.19 -7.31
C ILE A 27 6.63 -2.22 -6.19
N ILE A 28 5.54 -2.13 -5.45
CA ILE A 28 5.22 -3.02 -4.32
C ILE A 28 4.41 -4.26 -4.75
N ASP A 29 4.24 -4.48 -6.05
CA ASP A 29 3.46 -5.56 -6.71
C ASP A 29 1.94 -5.55 -6.45
N VAL A 30 1.34 -4.46 -5.93
CA VAL A 30 -0.09 -4.47 -5.52
C VAL A 30 -0.97 -4.31 -6.77
N PRO A 31 -1.84 -5.28 -7.10
CA PRO A 31 -2.63 -5.22 -8.33
C PRO A 31 -3.74 -4.17 -8.22
N GLU A 32 -3.92 -3.36 -9.27
CA GLU A 32 -4.98 -2.35 -9.34
C GLU A 32 -6.39 -2.94 -9.15
N LYS A 33 -6.58 -4.22 -9.49
CA LYS A 33 -7.82 -4.97 -9.26
C LYS A 33 -8.22 -5.05 -7.78
N ALA A 34 -7.28 -4.92 -6.85
CA ALA A 34 -7.58 -4.85 -5.42
C ALA A 34 -8.37 -3.57 -5.07
N PHE A 35 -8.31 -2.54 -5.92
CA PHE A 35 -8.97 -1.25 -5.73
C PHE A 35 -10.26 -1.12 -6.54
N GLN A 36 -10.52 -2.01 -7.51
CA GLN A 36 -11.75 -1.98 -8.33
C GLN A 36 -13.04 -2.23 -7.51
N GLN A 37 -12.91 -2.75 -6.30
CA GLN A 37 -14.03 -3.00 -5.38
C GLN A 37 -14.18 -1.94 -4.28
N ILE A 38 -13.26 -0.96 -4.22
CA ILE A 38 -13.37 0.09 -3.22
C ILE A 38 -14.27 1.19 -3.79
N GLU A 39 -15.44 1.37 -3.18
CA GLU A 39 -16.25 2.54 -3.46
C GLU A 39 -15.44 3.78 -3.07
N VAL A 40 -15.19 4.67 -4.03
CA VAL A 40 -14.33 5.88 -3.94
C VAL A 40 -14.87 6.91 -2.92
N THR A 41 -15.93 6.58 -2.19
CA THR A 41 -16.59 7.44 -1.21
C THR A 41 -15.75 7.70 0.04
N ASP A 42 -14.77 6.86 0.38
CA ASP A 42 -13.86 7.11 1.50
C ASP A 42 -12.38 6.80 1.21
N VAL A 43 -11.63 7.84 0.83
CA VAL A 43 -10.18 7.79 0.56
C VAL A 43 -9.38 7.45 1.83
N VAL A 44 -9.91 7.72 3.02
CA VAL A 44 -9.24 7.36 4.28
C VAL A 44 -9.22 5.85 4.44
N GLU A 45 -10.32 5.18 4.10
CA GLU A 45 -10.42 3.72 4.14
C GLU A 45 -9.52 3.06 3.10
N VAL A 46 -9.45 3.62 1.88
CA VAL A 46 -8.50 3.17 0.84
C VAL A 46 -7.07 3.26 1.37
N ALA A 47 -6.68 4.40 1.92
CA ALA A 47 -5.32 4.62 2.42
C ALA A 47 -4.98 3.63 3.55
N GLU A 48 -5.94 3.31 4.43
CA GLU A 48 -5.77 2.33 5.49
C GLU A 48 -5.58 0.90 4.96
N GLN A 49 -6.43 0.47 4.03
CA GLN A 49 -6.31 -0.86 3.41
C GLN A 49 -5.00 -1.02 2.64
N VAL A 50 -4.60 -0.01 1.86
CA VAL A 50 -3.32 0.01 1.14
C VAL A 50 -2.15 -0.06 2.11
N THR A 51 -2.18 0.73 3.19
CA THR A 51 -1.14 0.73 4.23
C THR A 51 -0.95 -0.68 4.79
N PHE A 52 -2.03 -1.38 5.09
CA PHE A 52 -1.98 -2.76 5.59
C PHE A 52 -1.37 -3.72 4.56
N LEU A 53 -1.78 -3.63 3.29
CA LEU A 53 -1.25 -4.49 2.22
C LEU A 53 0.26 -4.31 2.02
N ILE A 54 0.75 -3.07 2.05
CA ILE A 54 2.18 -2.76 1.94
C ILE A 54 2.95 -3.41 3.09
N LEU A 55 2.53 -3.16 4.33
CA LEU A 55 3.20 -3.68 5.51
C LEU A 55 3.21 -5.21 5.53
N ARG A 56 2.10 -5.84 5.16
CA ARG A 56 2.00 -7.31 5.05
C ARG A 56 3.00 -7.85 4.03
N ARG A 57 3.18 -7.19 2.88
CA ARG A 57 4.14 -7.64 1.86
C ARG A 57 5.59 -7.47 2.29
N GLU A 58 5.93 -6.32 2.85
CA GLU A 58 7.29 -6.08 3.34
C GLU A 58 7.64 -7.04 4.48
N TRP A 59 6.67 -7.34 5.35
CA TRP A 59 6.82 -8.40 6.35
C TRP A 59 7.08 -9.77 5.71
N GLN A 60 6.30 -10.16 4.70
CA GLN A 60 6.51 -11.42 3.99
C GLN A 60 7.90 -11.51 3.34
N LYS A 61 8.39 -10.43 2.71
CA LYS A 61 9.73 -10.37 2.10
C LYS A 61 10.84 -10.52 3.15
N VAL A 62 10.74 -9.77 4.26
CA VAL A 62 11.70 -9.84 5.36
C VAL A 62 11.70 -11.23 6.00
N TRP A 63 10.50 -11.78 6.25
CA TRP A 63 10.33 -13.12 6.80
C TRP A 63 10.91 -14.19 5.88
N LEU A 64 10.64 -14.14 4.57
CA LEU A 64 11.22 -15.07 3.59
C LEU A 64 12.74 -14.97 3.58
N LYS A 65 13.31 -13.77 3.54
CA LYS A 65 14.77 -13.56 3.58
C LYS A 65 15.41 -14.08 4.87
N SER A 66 14.68 -14.02 5.98
CA SER A 66 15.16 -14.49 7.29
C SER A 66 15.06 -16.01 7.45
N ASN A 67 14.05 -16.65 6.88
CA ASN A 67 13.75 -18.08 7.08
C ASN A 67 14.18 -18.97 5.91
N TYR A 68 14.35 -18.38 4.73
CA TYR A 68 14.87 -19.01 3.51
C TYR A 68 16.05 -18.19 3.01
N ARG A 69 17.24 -18.46 3.55
CA ARG A 69 18.50 -18.17 2.86
C ARG A 69 18.84 -19.39 2.00
N PRO A 70 19.24 -19.23 0.73
CA PRO A 70 19.91 -20.31 0.00
C PRO A 70 21.20 -20.73 0.72
#